data_AF-C3NKH0-F1
#
_entry.id   AF-C3NKH0-F1
#
_cell.length_a   1.000
_cell.length_b   1.000
_cell.length_c   1.000
_cell.angle_alpha   90.00
_cell.angle_beta   90.00
_cell.angle_gamma   90.00
#
_symmetry.space_group_name_H-M   'P 1'
#
loop_
_entity.id
_entity.type
_entity.pdbx_description
1 polymer ?
#
loop_
_entity_poly.entity_id
_entity_poly.type
_entity_poly.pdbx_seq_one_letter_code
_entity_poly.pdbx_strand_id
1 'polypeptide(L)'
;MPELKVVVSIKQVPDVDELRIDPVTNNLVREGVPAVINPPDLHAIEEAVRLKERYGAKTIVITMGPPQADSALREALAMGIDEAYLISDRAMAGADTWATSYTVSKAVQKLGGADLILFGRRAVDGETEQVGPQTGKWLGLPVIGYVSEIKKLEKDKIIVTRTTEFDEEVIEAPIPTVLTMLEVANKPRQPDILSLIKAKTAKITVWNKDDIKAEPDKIGLAGSPTKVIKVQPPPKTRKAEIIDGRKDIEKAAKWFLDKIFESLKEDESTLKEYVKPKPKVKVNGEIWVYIDHIGEKPNRASFEIMGEARRIADLMDTSLSAVIVGGEATKSLIDETFEYGADKVYFVETKGFDRYDNEVYTRALATVIKKYKPEAVFFPGTKNTRELASTTAIEVNTGLIADCTNFDVDDKGVLLSTRPDFGGKEMSTIICPKHRPVMVTVRAGVFMPLPRVQGRKGELVREEIDDLFTRLKVLDYRVIEKRNILAEADIVVGVGRGIRSPENIKMAEELASLLGGVVGVSKPLADMGWYPKERQVGQTGTTIRPKVYIALGVSGAVQHLVGILSSRKIGAINLDPSAPIFENCDFGVVGDIFEIVPKMVELLKKKEVS
;
A
#
# COMPACT_ATOMS: atom_id res chain seq x y z
N MET A 1 -34.51 15.93 8.74
CA MET A 1 -33.65 15.03 9.53
C MET A 1 -32.90 15.91 10.54
N PRO A 2 -32.46 15.41 11.72
CA PRO A 2 -31.43 16.16 12.46
C PRO A 2 -30.29 16.51 11.50
N GLU A 3 -29.63 17.65 11.73
CA GLU A 3 -28.58 18.16 10.84
C GLU A 3 -27.45 17.12 10.74
N LEU A 4 -27.39 16.40 9.62
CA LEU A 4 -26.40 15.36 9.34
C LEU A 4 -24.99 15.96 9.47
N LYS A 5 -24.13 15.35 10.27
CA LYS A 5 -22.79 15.86 10.56
C LYS A 5 -21.71 14.98 9.95
N VAL A 6 -20.93 15.56 9.04
CA VAL A 6 -19.82 14.87 8.37
C VAL A 6 -18.51 15.50 8.81
N VAL A 7 -17.61 14.69 9.37
CA VAL A 7 -16.24 15.10 9.71
C VAL A 7 -15.27 14.53 8.70
N VAL A 8 -14.40 15.37 8.14
CA VAL A 8 -13.31 14.95 7.25
C VAL A 8 -12.00 15.19 7.98
N SER A 9 -11.20 14.13 8.14
CA SER A 9 -9.85 14.26 8.67
C SER A 9 -8.85 14.30 7.53
N ILE A 10 -8.05 15.35 7.49
CA ILE A 10 -7.05 15.56 6.43
C ILE A 10 -5.64 15.67 7.01
N LYS A 11 -4.65 15.41 6.16
CA LYS A 11 -3.23 15.57 6.46
C LYS A 11 -2.57 16.48 5.43
N GLN A 12 -1.61 17.28 5.89
CA GLN A 12 -0.64 17.93 5.00
C GLN A 12 0.55 17.01 4.73
N VAL A 13 0.96 16.96 3.48
CA VAL A 13 2.15 16.24 3.01
C VAL A 13 3.03 17.19 2.21
N PRO A 14 4.35 16.99 2.18
CA PRO A 14 5.20 17.68 1.23
C PRO A 14 4.75 17.34 -0.20
N ASP A 15 4.85 18.30 -1.11
CA ASP A 15 4.67 18.02 -2.53
C ASP A 15 5.76 17.06 -3.01
N VAL A 16 5.37 15.80 -3.20
CA VAL A 16 6.29 14.72 -3.57
C VAL A 16 6.92 14.91 -4.95
N ASP A 17 6.28 15.67 -5.83
CA ASP A 17 6.79 15.96 -7.17
C ASP A 17 7.89 17.04 -7.11
N GLU A 18 7.83 17.93 -6.11
CA GLU A 18 8.88 18.93 -5.85
C GLU A 18 10.01 18.46 -4.94
N LEU A 19 9.87 17.32 -4.25
CA LEU A 19 10.94 16.75 -3.42
C LEU A 19 12.19 16.43 -4.27
N ARG A 20 13.33 17.03 -3.92
CA ARG A 20 14.62 16.81 -4.59
C ARG A 20 15.52 15.91 -3.75
N ILE A 21 16.41 15.19 -4.42
CA ILE A 21 17.50 14.46 -3.77
C ILE A 21 18.76 15.30 -3.97
N ASP A 22 19.49 15.53 -2.88
CA ASP A 22 20.79 16.18 -2.92
C ASP A 22 21.77 15.25 -3.68
N PRO A 23 22.41 15.72 -4.77
CA PRO A 23 23.23 14.87 -5.63
C PRO A 23 24.56 14.44 -4.97
N VAL A 24 24.97 15.08 -3.88
CA VAL A 24 26.20 14.77 -3.15
C VAL A 24 25.90 13.84 -1.98
N THR A 25 24.93 14.21 -1.15
CA THR A 25 24.60 13.44 0.07
C THR A 25 23.63 12.29 -0.19
N ASN A 26 22.95 12.29 -1.35
CA ASN A 26 21.81 11.45 -1.68
C ASN A 26 20.65 11.57 -0.69
N ASN A 27 20.64 12.58 0.18
CA ASN A 27 19.55 12.79 1.13
C ASN A 27 18.43 13.61 0.50
N LEU A 28 17.25 13.50 1.09
CA LEU A 28 16.07 14.18 0.62
C LEU A 28 16.07 15.64 1.09
N VAL A 29 16.04 16.59 0.16
CA VAL A 29 15.95 18.03 0.45
C VAL A 29 14.49 18.39 0.67
N ARG A 30 14.16 18.72 1.92
CA ARG A 30 12.80 19.09 2.34
C ARG A 30 12.60 20.60 2.47
N GLU A 31 13.69 21.37 2.50
CA GLU A 31 13.64 22.82 2.63
C GLU A 31 13.09 23.46 1.35
N GLY A 32 12.14 24.38 1.49
CA GLY A 32 11.50 25.07 0.37
C GLY A 32 10.42 24.27 -0.37
N VAL A 33 10.15 23.02 0.00
CA VAL A 33 9.07 22.22 -0.60
C VAL A 33 7.72 22.65 0.00
N PRO A 34 6.73 23.03 -0.82
CA PRO A 34 5.41 23.42 -0.33
C PRO A 34 4.70 22.23 0.31
N ALA A 35 3.94 22.50 1.37
CA ALA A 35 3.02 21.54 1.96
C ALA A 35 1.65 21.69 1.28
N VAL A 36 1.09 20.57 0.82
CA VAL A 36 -0.21 20.50 0.15
C VAL A 36 -1.16 19.61 0.94
N ILE A 37 -2.47 19.74 0.71
CA ILE A 37 -3.41 18.71 1.15
C ILE A 37 -2.98 17.39 0.52
N ASN A 38 -2.92 16.34 1.33
CA ASN A 38 -2.68 14.99 0.83
C ASN A 38 -3.68 14.66 -0.30
N PRO A 39 -3.23 14.35 -1.53
CA PRO A 39 -4.13 14.26 -2.68
C PRO A 39 -5.32 13.29 -2.49
N PRO A 40 -5.16 12.10 -1.87
CA PRO A 40 -6.31 11.24 -1.54
C PRO A 40 -7.34 11.88 -0.60
N ASP A 41 -6.95 12.80 0.29
CA ASP A 41 -7.86 13.47 1.22
C ASP A 41 -8.77 14.48 0.49
N LEU A 42 -8.35 14.99 -0.67
CA LEU A 42 -9.21 15.85 -1.51
C LEU A 42 -10.49 15.14 -1.94
N HIS A 43 -10.44 13.83 -2.14
CA HIS A 43 -11.62 13.03 -2.48
C HIS A 43 -12.58 12.86 -1.28
N ALA A 44 -12.05 12.83 -0.06
CA ALA A 44 -12.86 12.82 1.16
C ALA A 44 -13.51 14.19 1.41
N ILE A 45 -12.78 15.29 1.13
CA ILE A 45 -13.35 16.66 1.17
C ILE A 45 -14.47 16.78 0.14
N GLU A 46 -14.22 16.40 -1.11
CA GLU A 46 -15.22 16.47 -2.18
C GLU A 46 -16.47 15.66 -1.84
N GLU A 47 -16.31 14.45 -1.31
CA GLU A 47 -17.47 13.64 -0.92
C GLU A 47 -18.28 14.28 0.21
N ALA A 48 -17.63 14.90 1.19
CA ALA A 48 -18.33 15.65 2.24
C ALA A 48 -19.12 16.83 1.66
N VAL A 49 -18.55 17.57 0.72
CA VAL A 49 -19.25 18.68 0.04
C VAL A 49 -20.44 18.16 -0.79
N ARG A 50 -20.28 17.04 -1.50
CA ARG A 50 -21.40 16.40 -2.22
C ARG A 50 -22.50 15.90 -1.29
N LEU A 51 -22.15 15.44 -0.08
CA LEU A 51 -23.13 15.05 0.93
C LEU A 51 -23.87 16.27 1.49
N LYS A 52 -23.18 17.39 1.67
CA LYS A 52 -23.81 18.68 2.00
C LYS A 52 -24.81 19.11 0.93
N GLU A 53 -24.42 19.06 -0.33
CA GLU A 53 -25.28 19.45 -1.46
C GLU A 53 -26.50 18.53 -1.61
N ARG A 54 -26.31 17.20 -1.45
CA ARG A 54 -27.40 16.22 -1.61
C ARG A 54 -28.34 16.12 -0.41
N TYR A 55 -27.81 16.26 0.82
CA TYR A 55 -28.52 15.91 2.05
C TYR A 55 -28.58 17.04 3.09
N GLY A 56 -28.01 18.22 2.79
CA GLY A 56 -27.96 19.33 3.74
C GLY A 56 -27.05 19.05 4.94
N ALA A 57 -26.00 18.25 4.75
CA ALA A 57 -25.03 17.93 5.78
C ALA A 57 -24.24 19.17 6.25
N LYS A 58 -24.02 19.28 7.55
CA LYS A 58 -23.00 20.16 8.14
C LYS A 58 -21.64 19.47 8.04
N THR A 59 -20.70 20.14 7.40
CA THR A 59 -19.37 19.59 7.10
C THR A 59 -18.28 20.25 7.94
N ILE A 60 -17.44 19.41 8.54
CA ILE A 60 -16.36 19.87 9.41
C ILE A 60 -15.06 19.23 8.94
N VAL A 61 -14.03 20.03 8.69
CA VAL A 61 -12.69 19.53 8.42
C VAL A 61 -11.83 19.64 9.67
N ILE A 62 -11.08 18.58 9.98
CA ILE A 62 -10.10 18.55 11.06
C ILE A 62 -8.73 18.14 10.52
N THR A 63 -7.68 18.68 11.11
CA THR A 63 -6.31 18.22 10.85
C THR A 63 -5.46 18.27 12.10
N MET A 64 -4.60 17.26 12.28
CA MET A 64 -3.55 17.28 13.29
C MET A 64 -2.25 17.72 12.62
N GLY A 65 -1.65 18.80 13.10
CA GLY A 65 -0.43 19.31 12.46
C GLY A 65 0.15 20.54 13.15
N PRO A 66 1.32 21.01 12.67
CA PRO A 66 1.89 22.26 13.12
C PRO A 66 1.03 23.45 12.65
N PRO A 67 1.28 24.69 13.12
CA PRO A 67 0.49 25.86 12.74
C PRO A 67 0.38 26.12 11.23
N GLN A 68 1.34 25.66 10.41
CA GLN A 68 1.25 25.77 8.95
C GLN A 68 0.10 24.96 8.34
N ALA A 69 -0.46 23.99 9.08
CA ALA A 69 -1.63 23.22 8.65
C ALA A 69 -2.90 24.05 8.46
N ASP A 70 -2.90 25.30 8.95
CA ASP A 70 -3.93 26.31 8.66
C ASP A 70 -4.18 26.48 7.14
N SER A 71 -3.14 26.44 6.30
CA SER A 71 -3.32 26.63 4.85
C SER A 71 -4.17 25.53 4.20
N ALA A 72 -3.99 24.27 4.61
CA ALA A 72 -4.81 23.16 4.13
C ALA A 72 -6.26 23.27 4.59
N LEU A 73 -6.48 23.72 5.82
CA LEU A 73 -7.84 23.96 6.32
C LEU A 73 -8.53 25.08 5.54
N ARG A 74 -7.82 26.15 5.19
CA ARG A 74 -8.37 27.23 4.35
C ARG A 74 -8.71 26.74 2.95
N GLU A 75 -7.88 25.91 2.35
CA GLU A 75 -8.19 25.31 1.06
C GLU A 75 -9.44 24.43 1.12
N ALA A 76 -9.58 23.58 2.15
CA ALA A 76 -10.78 22.78 2.37
C ALA A 76 -12.05 23.63 2.60
N LEU A 77 -11.94 24.74 3.36
CA LEU A 77 -13.03 25.72 3.50
C LEU A 77 -13.38 26.36 2.15
N ALA A 78 -12.38 26.70 1.34
CA ALA A 78 -12.58 27.25 0.00
C ALA A 78 -13.23 26.24 -0.97
N MET A 79 -13.03 24.93 -0.75
CA MET A 79 -13.74 23.88 -1.50
C MET A 79 -15.22 23.76 -1.10
N GLY A 80 -15.63 24.29 0.06
CA GLY A 80 -17.04 24.34 0.47
C GLY A 80 -17.36 23.71 1.83
N ILE A 81 -16.35 23.32 2.61
CA ILE A 81 -16.53 22.85 4.00
C ILE A 81 -17.02 24.02 4.90
N ASP A 82 -17.87 23.73 5.89
CA ASP A 82 -18.48 24.76 6.75
C ASP A 82 -17.57 25.22 7.90
N GLU A 83 -16.93 24.28 8.59
CA GLU A 83 -16.10 24.57 9.78
C GLU A 83 -14.74 23.87 9.71
N ALA A 84 -13.73 24.49 10.32
CA ALA A 84 -12.37 23.96 10.34
C ALA A 84 -11.76 24.00 11.74
N TYR A 85 -11.11 22.90 12.11
CA TYR A 85 -10.42 22.74 13.39
C TYR A 85 -8.99 22.26 13.20
N LEU A 86 -8.04 22.98 13.78
CA LEU A 86 -6.64 22.62 13.83
C LEU A 86 -6.31 22.03 15.20
N ILE A 87 -5.86 20.78 15.23
CA ILE A 87 -5.34 20.14 16.44
C ILE A 87 -3.82 20.30 16.42
N SER A 88 -3.31 21.19 17.27
CA SER A 88 -1.89 21.57 17.26
C SER A 88 -1.33 21.70 18.67
N ASP A 89 -0.38 20.82 18.99
CA ASP A 89 0.38 20.83 20.23
C ASP A 89 1.76 20.20 20.00
N ARG A 90 2.81 20.73 20.64
CA ARG A 90 4.16 20.14 20.57
C ARG A 90 4.21 18.73 21.13
N ALA A 91 3.35 18.39 22.09
CA ALA A 91 3.23 17.06 22.68
C ALA A 91 2.79 15.99 21.66
N MET A 92 2.21 16.39 20.54
CA MET A 92 1.75 15.49 19.47
C MET A 92 2.83 15.25 18.40
N ALA A 93 4.00 15.90 18.50
CA ALA A 93 5.06 15.77 17.51
C ALA A 93 5.65 14.35 17.47
N GLY A 94 6.01 13.91 16.25
CA GLY A 94 6.62 12.61 16.03
C GLY A 94 5.69 11.41 16.29
N ALA A 95 4.38 11.64 16.30
CA ALA A 95 3.38 10.58 16.43
C ALA A 95 3.45 9.58 15.26
N ASP A 96 3.34 8.29 15.59
CA ASP A 96 2.95 7.27 14.62
C ASP A 96 1.42 7.25 14.41
N THR A 97 0.95 6.32 13.59
CA THR A 97 -0.47 6.19 13.23
C THR A 97 -1.36 5.85 14.43
N TRP A 98 -0.87 5.05 15.38
CA TRP A 98 -1.60 4.68 16.60
C TRP A 98 -1.88 5.92 17.45
N ALA A 99 -0.85 6.75 17.71
CA ALA A 99 -1.00 7.98 18.49
C ALA A 99 -1.78 9.07 17.72
N THR A 100 -1.61 9.11 16.39
CA THR A 100 -2.34 10.03 15.51
C THR A 100 -3.84 9.72 15.50
N SER A 101 -4.22 8.47 15.27
CA SER A 101 -5.62 8.04 15.23
C SER A 101 -6.32 8.21 16.58
N TYR A 102 -5.60 8.00 17.69
CA TYR A 102 -6.09 8.33 19.02
C TYR A 102 -6.38 9.84 19.16
N THR A 103 -5.46 10.70 18.73
CA THR A 103 -5.64 12.16 18.75
C THR A 103 -6.84 12.60 17.90
N VAL A 104 -6.98 12.06 16.70
CA VAL A 104 -8.13 12.32 15.81
C VAL A 104 -9.44 11.86 16.47
N SER A 105 -9.44 10.69 17.12
CA SER A 105 -10.64 10.19 17.82
C SER A 105 -11.09 11.13 18.95
N LYS A 106 -10.14 11.70 19.71
CA LYS A 106 -10.42 12.68 20.77
C LYS A 106 -10.97 13.99 20.19
N ALA A 107 -10.45 14.45 19.05
CA ALA A 107 -10.99 15.61 18.37
C ALA A 107 -12.45 15.39 17.91
N VAL A 108 -12.76 14.22 17.35
CA VAL A 108 -14.13 13.85 16.97
C VAL A 108 -15.05 13.77 18.20
N GLN A 109 -14.59 13.20 19.31
CA GLN A 109 -15.35 13.18 20.57
C GLN A 109 -15.60 14.59 21.10
N LYS A 110 -14.60 15.48 21.03
CA LYS A 110 -14.71 16.88 21.44
C LYS A 110 -15.73 17.66 20.61
N LEU A 111 -15.86 17.33 19.32
CA LEU A 111 -16.92 17.87 18.46
C LEU A 111 -18.32 17.39 18.87
N GLY A 112 -18.45 16.38 19.74
CA GLY A 112 -19.72 15.73 20.09
C GLY A 112 -20.09 14.57 19.17
N GLY A 113 -19.11 13.96 18.49
CA GLY A 113 -19.33 12.89 17.51
C GLY A 113 -19.64 13.42 16.10
N ALA A 114 -19.88 12.49 15.18
CA ALA A 114 -20.28 12.74 13.80
C ALA A 114 -21.08 11.54 13.27
N ASP A 115 -21.95 11.77 12.30
CA ASP A 115 -22.69 10.70 11.62
C ASP A 115 -21.76 9.96 10.64
N LEU A 116 -20.94 10.70 9.90
CA LEU A 116 -19.93 10.14 9.01
C LEU A 116 -18.57 10.74 9.29
N ILE A 117 -17.54 9.90 9.31
CA ILE A 117 -16.15 10.33 9.42
C ILE A 117 -15.41 9.83 8.18
N LEU A 118 -14.92 10.77 7.37
CA LEU A 118 -14.28 10.49 6.09
C LEU A 118 -12.78 10.72 6.18
N PHE A 119 -12.03 9.81 5.55
CA PHE A 119 -10.60 9.91 5.35
C PHE A 119 -10.29 9.67 3.87
N GLY A 120 -9.20 10.26 3.35
CA GLY A 120 -8.60 9.73 2.14
C GLY A 120 -8.08 8.31 2.40
N ARG A 121 -8.00 7.48 1.35
CA ARG A 121 -7.51 6.09 1.45
C ARG A 121 -6.16 5.96 2.14
N ARG A 122 -5.23 6.88 1.85
CA ARG A 122 -3.84 6.82 2.32
C ARG A 122 -3.19 8.20 2.32
N ALA A 123 -2.12 8.35 3.09
CA ALA A 123 -1.17 9.45 2.93
C ALA A 123 -0.06 9.06 1.94
N VAL A 124 0.31 9.95 1.02
CA VAL A 124 1.32 9.64 -0.02
C VAL A 124 2.77 9.66 0.49
N ASP A 125 3.02 10.25 1.66
CA ASP A 125 4.34 10.35 2.25
C ASP A 125 4.77 9.06 2.97
N GLY A 126 3.85 8.39 3.66
CA GLY A 126 4.14 7.15 4.40
C GLY A 126 3.34 5.91 3.98
N GLU A 127 2.38 6.06 3.06
CA GLU A 127 1.55 4.99 2.47
C GLU A 127 0.96 3.98 3.49
N THR A 128 0.62 4.46 4.69
CA THR A 128 0.25 3.57 5.79
C THR A 128 -1.15 2.99 5.67
N GLU A 129 -2.12 3.81 5.26
CA GLU A 129 -3.55 3.46 5.15
C GLU A 129 -4.24 3.15 6.50
N GLN A 130 -3.61 3.55 7.62
CA GLN A 130 -3.99 3.07 8.96
C GLN A 130 -4.90 4.02 9.75
N VAL A 131 -4.73 5.34 9.61
CA VAL A 131 -5.33 6.32 10.54
C VAL A 131 -6.86 6.27 10.53
N GLY A 132 -7.49 6.11 9.35
CA GLY A 132 -8.94 6.00 9.24
C GLY A 132 -9.50 4.79 9.99
N PRO A 133 -9.10 3.55 9.63
CA PRO A 133 -9.54 2.34 10.32
C PRO A 133 -9.23 2.35 11.83
N GLN A 134 -8.04 2.80 12.22
CA GLN A 134 -7.67 2.91 13.64
C GLN A 134 -8.57 3.92 14.39
N THR A 135 -8.90 5.05 13.78
CA THR A 135 -9.80 6.05 14.39
C THR A 135 -11.19 5.47 14.60
N GLY A 136 -11.73 4.75 13.61
CA GLY A 136 -13.02 4.06 13.76
C GLY A 136 -12.99 3.04 14.90
N LYS A 137 -11.89 2.32 15.05
CA LYS A 137 -11.71 1.37 16.15
C LYS A 137 -11.66 2.05 17.53
N TRP A 138 -10.96 3.18 17.67
CA TRP A 138 -10.96 3.99 18.89
C TRP A 138 -12.34 4.50 19.28
N LEU A 139 -13.15 4.88 18.29
CA LEU A 139 -14.51 5.37 18.49
C LEU A 139 -15.54 4.24 18.68
N GLY A 140 -15.15 2.97 18.48
CA GLY A 140 -16.07 1.83 18.51
C GLY A 140 -17.05 1.82 17.33
N LEU A 141 -16.72 2.47 16.22
CA LEU A 141 -17.58 2.59 15.04
C LEU A 141 -17.27 1.52 13.99
N PRO A 142 -18.24 1.14 13.13
CA PRO A 142 -17.95 0.35 11.95
C PRO A 142 -16.96 1.09 11.04
N VAL A 143 -16.11 0.33 10.36
CA VAL A 143 -15.12 0.84 9.40
C VAL A 143 -15.39 0.19 8.05
N ILE A 144 -15.50 1.01 7.02
CA ILE A 144 -15.57 0.54 5.63
C ILE A 144 -14.46 1.25 4.84
N GLY A 145 -13.39 0.52 4.58
CA GLY A 145 -12.29 0.98 3.76
C GLY A 145 -12.57 0.85 2.27
N TYR A 146 -11.80 1.59 1.48
CA TYR A 146 -11.77 1.48 0.02
C TYR A 146 -13.12 1.72 -0.66
N VAL A 147 -13.85 2.73 -0.17
CA VAL A 147 -15.16 3.13 -0.70
C VAL A 147 -14.98 3.83 -2.04
N SER A 148 -15.56 3.27 -3.10
CA SER A 148 -15.63 3.86 -4.43
C SER A 148 -16.88 4.69 -4.64
N GLU A 149 -17.93 4.52 -3.84
CA GLU A 149 -19.18 5.26 -4.02
C GLU A 149 -20.04 5.26 -2.75
N ILE A 150 -20.66 6.39 -2.41
CA ILE A 150 -21.79 6.44 -1.48
C ILE A 150 -23.08 6.45 -2.30
N LYS A 151 -23.75 5.29 -2.39
CA LYS A 151 -24.97 5.09 -3.18
C LYS A 151 -26.18 5.78 -2.55
N LYS A 152 -26.35 5.61 -1.25
CA LYS A 152 -27.52 6.11 -0.53
C LYS A 152 -27.18 6.43 0.92
N LEU A 153 -27.75 7.53 1.41
CA LEU A 153 -27.71 7.91 2.81
C LEU A 153 -29.14 8.08 3.34
N GLU A 154 -29.44 7.39 4.43
CA GLU A 154 -30.69 7.48 5.17
C GLU A 154 -30.42 7.95 6.60
N LYS A 155 -31.46 8.05 7.43
CA LYS A 155 -31.34 8.62 8.78
C LYS A 155 -30.46 7.77 9.71
N ASP A 156 -30.52 6.46 9.58
CA ASP A 156 -29.91 5.47 10.47
C ASP A 156 -28.91 4.55 9.77
N LYS A 157 -28.81 4.64 8.44
CA LYS A 157 -27.97 3.76 7.63
C LYS A 157 -27.42 4.41 6.38
N ILE A 158 -26.34 3.84 5.89
CA ILE A 158 -25.67 4.21 4.65
C ILE A 158 -25.47 2.96 3.79
N ILE A 159 -25.59 3.13 2.47
CA ILE A 159 -25.26 2.11 1.48
C ILE A 159 -24.11 2.62 0.64
N VAL A 160 -23.01 1.86 0.63
CA VAL A 160 -21.76 2.21 -0.06
C VAL A 160 -21.32 1.07 -0.98
N THR A 161 -20.55 1.42 -2.01
CA THR A 161 -19.76 0.47 -2.79
C THR A 161 -18.32 0.51 -2.29
N ARG A 162 -17.76 -0.63 -1.89
CA ARG A 162 -16.32 -0.77 -1.65
C ARG A 162 -15.68 -1.69 -2.69
N THR A 163 -14.38 -1.50 -2.90
CA THR A 163 -13.59 -2.40 -3.76
C THR A 163 -12.56 -3.14 -2.92
N THR A 164 -12.49 -4.46 -3.09
CA THR A 164 -11.41 -5.29 -2.56
C THR A 164 -10.40 -5.57 -3.69
N GLU A 165 -9.47 -6.50 -3.48
CA GLU A 165 -8.59 -7.03 -4.52
C GLU A 165 -9.36 -7.69 -5.66
N PHE A 166 -10.47 -8.34 -5.33
CA PHE A 166 -11.12 -9.32 -6.19
C PHE A 166 -12.59 -9.01 -6.43
N ASP A 167 -13.23 -8.25 -5.53
CA ASP A 167 -14.67 -8.00 -5.55
C ASP A 167 -14.97 -6.51 -5.49
N GLU A 168 -16.12 -6.15 -6.06
CA GLU A 168 -16.85 -4.95 -5.72
C GLU A 168 -18.03 -5.37 -4.83
N GLU A 169 -18.17 -4.75 -3.66
CA GLU A 169 -19.19 -5.12 -2.68
C GLU A 169 -20.07 -3.92 -2.36
N VAL A 170 -21.39 -4.14 -2.37
CA VAL A 170 -22.37 -3.17 -1.89
C VAL A 170 -22.69 -3.48 -0.44
N ILE A 171 -22.36 -2.55 0.46
CA ILE A 171 -22.47 -2.73 1.90
C ILE A 171 -23.45 -1.73 2.48
N GLU A 172 -24.39 -2.22 3.28
CA GLU A 172 -25.21 -1.45 4.19
C GLU A 172 -24.54 -1.42 5.57
N ALA A 173 -24.48 -0.25 6.20
CA ALA A 173 -23.95 -0.06 7.54
C ALA A 173 -24.75 0.97 8.33
N PRO A 174 -24.77 0.89 9.67
CA PRO A 174 -25.43 1.89 10.48
C PRO A 174 -24.64 3.20 10.51
N ILE A 175 -25.34 4.26 10.90
CA ILE A 175 -24.75 5.55 11.25
C ILE A 175 -24.72 5.63 12.79
N PRO A 176 -23.60 6.05 13.41
CA PRO A 176 -22.40 6.60 12.79
C PRO A 176 -21.41 5.56 12.24
N THR A 177 -20.64 5.92 11.19
CA THR A 177 -19.62 5.04 10.56
C THR A 177 -18.39 5.78 10.04
N VAL A 178 -17.27 5.07 9.87
CA VAL A 178 -16.01 5.58 9.32
C VAL A 178 -15.78 5.03 7.92
N LEU A 179 -15.48 5.90 6.97
CA LEU A 179 -15.20 5.54 5.58
C LEU A 179 -13.80 6.01 5.15
N THR A 180 -13.09 5.19 4.37
CA THR A 180 -11.93 5.66 3.60
C THR A 180 -12.27 5.74 2.11
N MET A 181 -12.10 6.93 1.53
CA MET A 181 -12.51 7.23 0.16
C MET A 181 -11.41 6.92 -0.84
N LEU A 182 -11.77 6.18 -1.90
CA LEU A 182 -10.91 5.97 -3.06
C LEU A 182 -10.88 7.19 -3.97
N GLU A 183 -9.78 7.35 -4.68
CA GLU A 183 -9.56 8.39 -5.67
C GLU A 183 -10.51 8.27 -6.88
N VAL A 184 -11.11 7.08 -7.09
CA VAL A 184 -12.13 6.87 -8.14
C VAL A 184 -13.53 7.34 -7.75
N ALA A 185 -13.75 7.69 -6.48
CA ALA A 185 -15.10 7.99 -5.99
C ALA A 185 -15.69 9.30 -6.51
N ASN A 186 -14.81 10.24 -6.83
CA ASN A 186 -15.18 11.56 -7.34
C ASN A 186 -13.97 12.24 -7.98
N LYS A 187 -14.22 13.40 -8.58
CA LYS A 187 -13.18 14.32 -9.04
C LYS A 187 -13.24 15.58 -8.16
N PRO A 188 -12.20 15.87 -7.34
CA PRO A 188 -12.21 17.03 -6.47
C PRO A 188 -12.37 18.33 -7.25
N ARG A 189 -13.26 19.19 -6.78
CA ARG A 189 -13.46 20.53 -7.37
C ARG A 189 -12.28 21.45 -7.08
N GLN A 190 -12.12 22.46 -7.93
CA GLN A 190 -11.23 23.57 -7.69
C GLN A 190 -12.01 24.72 -7.04
N PRO A 191 -11.52 25.32 -5.94
CA PRO A 191 -12.15 26.50 -5.36
C PRO A 191 -12.24 27.67 -6.35
N ASP A 192 -13.36 28.38 -6.36
CA ASP A 192 -13.47 29.65 -7.08
C ASP A 192 -12.81 30.80 -6.29
N ILE A 193 -12.55 31.91 -6.98
CA ILE A 193 -11.85 33.08 -6.41
C ILE A 193 -12.59 33.67 -5.20
N LEU A 194 -13.93 33.72 -5.22
CA LEU A 194 -14.71 34.28 -4.12
C LEU A 194 -14.61 33.38 -2.89
N SER A 195 -14.65 32.06 -3.09
CA SER A 195 -14.48 31.07 -2.02
C SER A 195 -13.09 31.14 -1.40
N LEU A 196 -12.04 31.32 -2.21
CA LEU A 196 -10.67 31.57 -1.72
C LEU A 196 -10.56 32.84 -0.88
N ILE A 197 -11.21 33.93 -1.29
CA ILE A 197 -11.23 35.19 -0.52
C ILE A 197 -11.93 35.00 0.82
N LYS A 198 -13.09 34.33 0.84
CA LYS A 198 -13.84 34.03 2.08
C LYS A 198 -13.03 33.16 3.03
N ALA A 199 -12.34 32.15 2.51
CA ALA A 199 -11.54 31.23 3.32
C ALA A 199 -10.34 31.91 4.01
N LYS A 200 -9.80 33.01 3.44
CA LYS A 200 -8.70 33.77 4.08
C LYS A 200 -9.09 34.42 5.41
N THR A 201 -10.36 34.78 5.58
CA THR A 201 -10.85 35.42 6.81
C THR A 201 -11.71 34.49 7.66
N ALA A 202 -11.98 33.27 7.18
CA ALA A 202 -12.74 32.27 7.91
C ALA A 202 -12.05 31.90 9.23
N LYS A 203 -12.87 31.69 10.27
CA LYS A 203 -12.43 31.29 11.61
C LYS A 203 -11.99 29.83 11.57
N ILE A 204 -10.73 29.59 11.93
CA ILE A 204 -10.20 28.26 12.23
C ILE A 204 -10.05 28.16 13.74
N THR A 205 -10.68 27.15 14.34
CA THR A 205 -10.57 26.91 15.79
C THR A 205 -9.35 26.05 16.04
N VAL A 206 -8.45 26.49 16.92
CA VAL A 206 -7.24 25.73 17.29
C VAL A 206 -7.47 25.06 18.64
N TRP A 207 -7.20 23.77 18.71
CA TRP A 207 -7.24 22.96 19.93
C TRP A 207 -5.87 22.36 20.24
N ASN A 208 -5.50 22.40 21.51
CA ASN A 208 -4.33 21.70 22.04
C ASN A 208 -4.73 20.36 22.68
N LYS A 209 -3.78 19.66 23.31
CA LYS A 209 -4.04 18.37 23.96
C LYS A 209 -5.08 18.45 25.10
N ASP A 210 -5.14 19.57 25.82
CA ASP A 210 -6.01 19.76 26.99
C ASP A 210 -7.45 20.04 26.53
N ASP A 211 -7.63 20.79 25.43
CA ASP A 211 -8.93 21.08 24.82
C ASP A 211 -9.68 19.80 24.40
N ILE A 212 -8.94 18.84 23.81
CA ILE A 212 -9.48 17.54 23.37
C ILE A 212 -9.40 16.46 24.48
N LYS A 213 -8.86 16.80 25.67
CA LYS A 213 -8.66 15.87 26.78
C LYS A 213 -7.89 14.61 26.37
N ALA A 214 -6.80 14.79 25.63
CA ALA A 214 -5.91 13.71 25.22
C ALA A 214 -4.94 13.33 26.34
N GLU A 215 -4.79 12.04 26.58
CA GLU A 215 -3.83 11.53 27.56
C GLU A 215 -2.38 11.71 27.04
N PRO A 216 -1.45 12.33 27.80
CA PRO A 216 -0.09 12.64 27.33
C PRO A 216 0.75 11.42 26.92
N ASP A 217 0.46 10.25 27.47
CA ASP A 217 1.11 8.98 27.18
C ASP A 217 0.51 8.24 25.99
N LYS A 218 -0.48 8.84 25.30
CA LYS A 218 -1.10 8.29 24.08
C LYS A 218 -0.99 9.21 22.85
N ILE A 219 -0.27 10.32 22.99
CA ILE A 219 -0.03 11.28 21.90
C ILE A 219 1.46 11.44 21.61
N GLY A 220 1.76 11.87 20.39
CA GLY A 220 3.14 12.12 19.96
C GLY A 220 4.03 10.89 20.06
N LEU A 221 5.33 11.14 20.04
CA LEU A 221 6.36 10.10 20.17
C LEU A 221 6.28 9.34 21.51
N ALA A 222 5.74 9.96 22.55
CA ALA A 222 5.59 9.35 23.88
C ALA A 222 4.58 8.20 23.85
N GLY A 223 3.44 8.39 23.18
CA GLY A 223 2.41 7.37 23.02
C GLY A 223 2.58 6.46 21.82
N SER A 224 3.52 6.74 20.92
CA SER A 224 3.76 5.95 19.72
C SER A 224 4.39 4.59 20.05
N PRO A 225 3.72 3.46 19.71
CA PRO A 225 4.33 2.14 19.85
C PRO A 225 5.52 1.91 18.92
N THR A 226 5.58 2.59 17.78
CA THR A 226 6.64 2.46 16.77
C THR A 226 7.59 3.66 16.75
N LYS A 227 8.84 3.43 16.32
CA LYS A 227 9.88 4.46 16.23
C LYS A 227 10.74 4.27 14.99
N VAL A 228 10.93 5.36 14.24
CA VAL A 228 11.93 5.42 13.16
C VAL A 228 13.32 5.53 13.80
N ILE A 229 14.22 4.60 13.46
CA ILE A 229 15.58 4.56 14.00
C ILE A 229 16.66 4.81 12.96
N LYS A 230 16.32 4.65 11.67
CA LYS A 230 17.25 4.88 10.58
C LYS A 230 16.49 5.40 9.37
N VAL A 231 17.06 6.40 8.73
CA VAL A 231 16.61 6.95 7.45
C VAL A 231 17.80 6.93 6.52
N GLN A 232 17.62 6.41 5.30
CA GLN A 232 18.68 6.32 4.31
C GLN A 232 18.10 6.44 2.90
N PRO A 233 18.89 6.91 1.91
CA PRO A 233 18.47 6.81 0.52
C PRO A 233 18.22 5.37 0.09
N PRO A 234 17.38 5.14 -0.94
CA PRO A 234 17.22 3.83 -1.53
C PRO A 234 18.57 3.29 -2.01
N PRO A 235 18.91 2.03 -1.70
CA PRO A 235 20.19 1.46 -2.12
C PRO A 235 20.23 1.34 -3.65
N LYS A 236 21.40 1.59 -4.26
CA LYS A 236 21.64 1.20 -5.65
C LYS A 236 21.75 -0.32 -5.72
N THR A 237 20.75 -0.99 -6.26
CA THR A 237 20.66 -2.46 -6.21
C THR A 237 21.25 -3.17 -7.42
N ARG A 238 21.51 -2.47 -8.53
CA ARG A 238 21.88 -3.08 -9.82
C ARG A 238 23.18 -2.52 -10.37
N LYS A 239 23.93 -3.36 -11.09
CA LYS A 239 25.15 -3.00 -11.82
C LYS A 239 24.85 -3.12 -13.31
N ALA A 240 24.52 -1.99 -13.94
CA ALA A 240 24.11 -1.98 -15.33
C ALA A 240 25.28 -2.26 -16.29
N GLU A 241 25.10 -3.20 -17.20
CA GLU A 241 25.91 -3.30 -18.42
C GLU A 241 25.28 -2.39 -19.48
N ILE A 242 25.98 -1.31 -19.88
CA ILE A 242 25.43 -0.32 -20.82
C ILE A 242 26.30 -0.28 -22.08
N ILE A 243 25.66 -0.34 -23.25
CA ILE A 243 26.31 -0.15 -24.55
C ILE A 243 25.77 1.08 -25.28
N ASP A 244 26.61 1.69 -26.11
CA ASP A 244 26.20 2.76 -27.02
C ASP A 244 25.72 2.16 -28.35
N GLY A 245 24.41 2.15 -28.57
CA GLY A 245 23.78 1.59 -29.76
C GLY A 245 23.72 2.55 -30.94
N ARG A 246 24.07 3.83 -30.76
CA ARG A 246 24.01 4.85 -31.82
C ARG A 246 24.99 4.61 -32.97
N LYS A 247 26.00 3.77 -32.75
CA LYS A 247 27.03 3.44 -33.75
C LYS A 247 26.70 2.19 -34.57
N ASP A 248 25.94 1.26 -34.01
CA ASP A 248 25.60 -0.01 -34.65
C ASP A 248 24.28 -0.54 -34.06
N ILE A 249 23.18 -0.14 -34.69
CA ILE A 249 21.81 -0.42 -34.25
C ILE A 249 21.55 -1.94 -34.29
N GLU A 250 22.06 -2.64 -35.30
CA GLU A 250 21.83 -4.08 -35.47
C GLU A 250 22.54 -4.88 -34.39
N LYS A 251 23.80 -4.55 -34.09
CA LYS A 251 24.54 -5.16 -32.98
C LYS A 251 23.89 -4.87 -31.64
N ALA A 252 23.40 -3.64 -31.43
CA ALA A 252 22.74 -3.26 -30.19
C ALA A 252 21.40 -3.98 -29.99
N ALA A 253 20.58 -4.07 -31.04
CA ALA A 253 19.32 -4.82 -31.02
C ALA A 253 19.54 -6.31 -30.72
N LYS A 254 20.54 -6.92 -31.38
CA LYS A 254 20.91 -8.32 -31.15
C LYS A 254 21.39 -8.54 -29.71
N TRP A 255 22.33 -7.72 -29.24
CA TRP A 255 22.85 -7.81 -27.87
C TRP A 255 21.73 -7.69 -26.83
N PHE A 256 20.80 -6.75 -27.01
CA PHE A 256 19.69 -6.56 -26.08
C PHE A 256 18.72 -7.77 -26.08
N LEU A 257 18.42 -8.34 -27.24
CA LEU A 257 17.64 -9.57 -27.35
C LEU A 257 18.35 -10.76 -26.69
N ASP A 258 19.65 -10.91 -26.89
CA ASP A 258 20.44 -11.97 -26.26
C ASP A 258 20.38 -11.86 -24.73
N LYS A 259 20.51 -10.65 -24.17
CA LYS A 259 20.32 -10.40 -22.72
C LYS A 259 18.91 -10.75 -22.24
N ILE A 260 17.87 -10.44 -23.01
CA ILE A 260 16.49 -10.86 -22.68
C ILE A 260 16.40 -12.38 -22.62
N PHE A 261 16.88 -13.09 -23.65
CA PHE A 261 16.79 -14.55 -23.69
C PHE A 261 17.65 -15.24 -22.63
N GLU A 262 18.85 -14.73 -22.33
CA GLU A 262 19.67 -15.18 -21.21
C GLU A 262 18.90 -15.04 -19.89
N SER A 263 18.24 -13.90 -19.70
CA SER A 263 17.44 -13.61 -18.50
C SER A 263 16.20 -14.51 -18.35
N LEU A 264 15.64 -15.00 -19.47
CA LEU A 264 14.53 -15.96 -19.50
C LEU A 264 15.00 -17.40 -19.29
N LYS A 265 16.22 -17.73 -19.74
CA LYS A 265 16.86 -19.04 -19.55
C LYS A 265 17.44 -19.24 -18.15
N GLU A 266 17.64 -18.18 -17.38
CA GLU A 266 17.89 -18.29 -15.93
C GLU A 266 16.68 -19.03 -15.31
N ASP A 267 16.88 -20.32 -15.10
CA ASP A 267 15.87 -21.33 -14.87
C ASP A 267 15.06 -21.07 -13.59
N GLU A 268 13.78 -21.45 -13.59
CA GLU A 268 12.94 -21.49 -12.37
C GLU A 268 13.50 -22.46 -11.32
N SER A 269 14.44 -23.33 -11.71
CA SER A 269 15.25 -24.18 -10.84
C SER A 269 16.23 -23.42 -9.93
N THR A 270 16.31 -22.09 -10.03
CA THR A 270 16.90 -21.22 -9.00
C THR A 270 15.85 -20.55 -8.11
N LEU A 271 14.76 -21.25 -7.79
CA LEU A 271 14.31 -21.25 -6.39
C LEU A 271 15.48 -21.78 -5.57
N LYS A 272 16.41 -20.89 -5.20
CA LYS A 272 17.54 -21.23 -4.33
C LYS A 272 16.96 -22.05 -3.19
N GLU A 273 17.45 -23.28 -3.04
CA GLU A 273 17.21 -24.10 -1.87
C GLU A 273 17.28 -23.17 -0.65
N TYR A 274 16.22 -23.16 0.17
CA TYR A 274 16.14 -22.22 1.27
C TYR A 274 17.33 -22.44 2.20
N VAL A 275 18.29 -21.52 2.16
CA VAL A 275 19.47 -21.60 3.01
C VAL A 275 19.11 -21.02 4.36
N LYS A 276 18.86 -21.91 5.33
CA LYS A 276 18.57 -21.52 6.70
C LYS A 276 19.69 -20.62 7.25
N PRO A 277 19.39 -19.37 7.66
CA PRO A 277 20.41 -18.50 8.23
C PRO A 277 20.86 -19.02 9.60
N LYS A 278 22.08 -18.64 10.00
CA LYS A 278 22.53 -18.86 11.38
C LYS A 278 21.68 -18.00 12.33
N PRO A 279 21.12 -18.57 13.41
CA PRO A 279 20.38 -17.77 14.40
C PRO A 279 21.25 -16.65 14.98
N LYS A 280 20.68 -15.45 15.11
CA LYS A 280 21.32 -14.30 15.75
C LYS A 280 20.94 -14.21 17.23
N VAL A 281 19.68 -14.52 17.54
CA VAL A 281 19.07 -14.33 18.85
C VAL A 281 17.96 -15.35 19.04
N LYS A 282 17.57 -15.63 20.28
CA LYS A 282 16.42 -16.48 20.59
C LYS A 282 15.31 -15.66 21.22
N VAL A 283 14.10 -15.80 20.69
CA VAL A 283 12.86 -15.24 21.29
C VAL A 283 11.87 -16.35 21.62
N ASN A 284 10.96 -16.07 22.56
CA ASN A 284 10.01 -17.08 23.04
C ASN A 284 8.70 -17.13 22.23
N GLY A 285 8.31 -16.02 21.60
CA GLY A 285 7.09 -15.94 20.81
C GLY A 285 7.28 -16.44 19.37
N GLU A 286 6.20 -16.93 18.78
CA GLU A 286 6.17 -17.40 17.39
C GLU A 286 6.11 -16.21 16.42
N ILE A 287 6.58 -16.40 15.19
CA ILE A 287 6.34 -15.46 14.09
C ILE A 287 5.10 -15.92 13.33
N TRP A 288 4.04 -15.11 13.37
CA TRP A 288 2.78 -15.41 12.71
C TRP A 288 2.70 -14.75 11.34
N VAL A 289 2.06 -15.42 10.38
CA VAL A 289 1.64 -14.84 9.10
C VAL A 289 0.14 -15.01 8.94
N TYR A 290 -0.58 -13.91 8.74
CA TYR A 290 -1.99 -13.98 8.36
C TYR A 290 -2.12 -14.43 6.90
N ILE A 291 -2.91 -15.48 6.68
CA ILE A 291 -3.18 -16.00 5.35
C ILE A 291 -4.41 -15.28 4.80
N ASP A 292 -4.17 -14.29 3.94
CA ASP A 292 -5.22 -13.60 3.18
C ASP A 292 -5.81 -14.55 2.12
N HIS A 293 -7.13 -14.52 1.93
CA HIS A 293 -7.87 -15.45 1.08
C HIS A 293 -9.24 -14.90 0.66
N ILE A 294 -9.83 -15.55 -0.34
CA ILE A 294 -11.26 -15.48 -0.65
C ILE A 294 -11.83 -16.87 -0.71
N GLY A 295 -12.65 -17.20 0.29
CA GLY A 295 -13.21 -18.54 0.46
C GLY A 295 -12.07 -19.56 0.48
N GLU A 296 -12.04 -20.44 -0.50
CA GLU A 296 -11.04 -21.52 -0.59
C GLU A 296 -9.76 -21.11 -1.34
N LYS A 297 -9.64 -19.87 -1.80
CA LYS A 297 -8.52 -19.41 -2.64
C LYS A 297 -7.58 -18.51 -1.83
N PRO A 298 -6.35 -18.94 -1.53
CA PRO A 298 -5.40 -18.07 -0.84
C PRO A 298 -4.88 -16.99 -1.78
N ASN A 299 -4.59 -15.82 -1.21
CA ASN A 299 -3.81 -14.80 -1.90
C ASN A 299 -2.34 -15.24 -1.94
N ARG A 300 -1.74 -15.26 -3.14
CA ARG A 300 -0.33 -15.67 -3.32
C ARG A 300 0.64 -14.85 -2.46
N ALA A 301 0.32 -13.58 -2.18
CA ALA A 301 1.11 -12.72 -1.30
C ALA A 301 1.31 -13.32 0.09
N SER A 302 0.35 -14.10 0.60
CA SER A 302 0.46 -14.82 1.88
C SER A 302 1.66 -15.75 1.90
N PHE A 303 1.84 -16.55 0.85
CA PHE A 303 2.96 -17.50 0.76
C PHE A 303 4.30 -16.80 0.50
N GLU A 304 4.31 -15.70 -0.24
CA GLU A 304 5.52 -14.87 -0.41
C GLU A 304 6.05 -14.37 0.93
N ILE A 305 5.14 -13.92 1.79
CA ILE A 305 5.47 -13.39 3.11
C ILE A 305 5.89 -14.49 4.06
N MET A 306 5.30 -15.70 3.95
CA MET A 306 5.77 -16.86 4.70
C MET A 306 7.24 -17.18 4.45
N GLY A 307 7.75 -16.99 3.23
CA GLY A 307 9.16 -17.20 2.92
C GLY A 307 10.08 -16.27 3.69
N GLU A 308 9.73 -14.98 3.77
CA GLU A 308 10.50 -14.03 4.55
C GLU A 308 10.29 -14.21 6.07
N ALA A 309 9.08 -14.51 6.50
CA ALA A 309 8.77 -14.79 7.90
C ALA A 309 9.50 -16.04 8.41
N ARG A 310 9.71 -17.07 7.58
CA ARG A 310 10.59 -18.23 7.89
C ARG A 310 12.02 -17.78 8.17
N ARG A 311 12.55 -16.90 7.31
CA ARG A 311 13.91 -16.36 7.48
C ARG A 311 14.05 -15.59 8.78
N ILE A 312 13.05 -14.78 9.13
CA ILE A 312 13.01 -14.06 10.40
C ILE A 312 12.88 -15.02 11.59
N ALA A 313 12.00 -16.02 11.50
CA ALA A 313 11.84 -17.04 12.54
C ALA A 313 13.15 -17.81 12.79
N ASP A 314 13.89 -18.17 11.73
CA ASP A 314 15.21 -18.80 11.87
C ASP A 314 16.28 -17.87 12.45
N LEU A 315 16.27 -16.58 12.10
CA LEU A 315 17.18 -15.60 12.72
C LEU A 315 16.90 -15.41 14.22
N MET A 316 15.64 -15.60 14.63
CA MET A 316 15.16 -15.44 16.01
C MET A 316 15.06 -16.78 16.79
N ASP A 317 15.59 -17.88 16.24
CA ASP A 317 15.52 -19.24 16.82
C ASP A 317 14.11 -19.62 17.33
N THR A 318 13.09 -19.32 16.53
CA THR A 318 11.68 -19.58 16.84
C THR A 318 10.95 -20.25 15.66
N SER A 319 9.67 -20.58 15.85
CA SER A 319 8.82 -21.24 14.85
C SER A 319 8.06 -20.24 13.97
N LEU A 320 7.82 -20.65 12.72
CA LEU A 320 6.91 -19.98 11.81
C LEU A 320 5.52 -20.58 11.98
N SER A 321 4.54 -19.73 12.27
CA SER A 321 3.14 -20.12 12.32
C SER A 321 2.31 -19.32 11.31
N ALA A 322 1.25 -19.95 10.81
CA ALA A 322 0.25 -19.27 10.00
C ALA A 322 -1.06 -19.15 10.77
N VAL A 323 -1.79 -18.06 10.56
CA VAL A 323 -3.14 -17.87 11.11
C VAL A 323 -4.13 -17.68 9.96
N ILE A 324 -5.13 -18.55 9.92
CA ILE A 324 -6.22 -18.54 8.96
C ILE A 324 -7.49 -18.20 9.75
N VAL A 325 -8.17 -17.12 9.36
CA VAL A 325 -9.45 -16.71 9.95
C VAL A 325 -10.52 -16.85 8.89
N GLY A 326 -11.63 -17.54 9.20
CA GLY A 326 -12.77 -17.63 8.31
C GLY A 326 -13.71 -18.80 8.62
N GLY A 327 -14.72 -18.99 7.77
CA GLY A 327 -15.67 -20.09 7.88
C GLY A 327 -15.12 -21.45 7.43
N GLU A 328 -15.96 -22.49 7.47
CA GLU A 328 -15.59 -23.90 7.19
C GLU A 328 -14.94 -24.09 5.81
N ALA A 329 -15.33 -23.30 4.80
CA ALA A 329 -14.74 -23.36 3.46
C ALA A 329 -13.21 -23.12 3.45
N THR A 330 -12.71 -22.31 4.39
CA THR A 330 -11.29 -21.93 4.45
C THR A 330 -10.39 -23.04 5.01
N LYS A 331 -10.97 -24.15 5.47
CA LYS A 331 -10.26 -25.31 6.02
C LYS A 331 -9.39 -26.02 5.00
N SER A 332 -9.73 -25.95 3.72
CA SER A 332 -8.93 -26.49 2.62
C SER A 332 -7.55 -25.82 2.51
N LEU A 333 -7.40 -24.59 3.02
CA LEU A 333 -6.15 -23.83 2.99
C LEU A 333 -5.09 -24.36 3.96
N ILE A 334 -5.49 -25.17 4.95
CA ILE A 334 -4.59 -25.66 6.01
C ILE A 334 -3.45 -26.49 5.40
N ASP A 335 -3.79 -27.44 4.53
CA ASP A 335 -2.81 -28.33 3.94
C ASP A 335 -1.82 -27.58 3.05
N GLU A 336 -2.32 -26.70 2.17
CA GLU A 336 -1.46 -25.89 1.31
C GLU A 336 -0.53 -24.97 2.13
N THR A 337 -1.01 -24.44 3.26
CA THR A 337 -0.19 -23.60 4.15
C THR A 337 0.96 -24.38 4.79
N PHE A 338 0.76 -25.64 5.17
CA PHE A 338 1.86 -26.49 5.64
C PHE A 338 2.88 -26.78 4.54
N GLU A 339 2.42 -27.05 3.31
CA GLU A 339 3.29 -27.29 2.16
C GLU A 339 4.21 -26.10 1.83
N TYR A 340 3.80 -24.88 2.21
CA TYR A 340 4.56 -23.65 1.97
C TYR A 340 5.44 -23.17 3.12
N GLY A 341 5.55 -23.87 4.25
CA GLY A 341 6.51 -23.42 5.27
C GLY A 341 6.13 -23.57 6.72
N ALA A 342 4.83 -23.58 7.03
CA ALA A 342 4.36 -23.42 8.39
C ALA A 342 4.76 -24.61 9.27
N ASP A 343 5.28 -24.33 10.46
CA ASP A 343 5.49 -25.34 11.50
C ASP A 343 4.17 -25.61 12.24
N LYS A 344 3.35 -24.56 12.38
CA LYS A 344 2.04 -24.59 13.03
C LYS A 344 1.01 -23.76 12.26
N VAL A 345 -0.23 -24.21 12.22
CA VAL A 345 -1.36 -23.46 11.66
C VAL A 345 -2.41 -23.25 12.74
N TYR A 346 -2.77 -21.99 13.00
CA TYR A 346 -3.92 -21.61 13.80
C TYR A 346 -5.11 -21.41 12.86
N PHE A 347 -6.07 -22.32 12.92
CA PHE A 347 -7.34 -22.20 12.22
C PHE A 347 -8.38 -21.61 13.18
N VAL A 348 -8.79 -20.38 12.90
CA VAL A 348 -9.74 -19.62 13.72
C VAL A 348 -11.07 -19.57 12.99
N GLU A 349 -11.99 -20.42 13.43
CA GLU A 349 -13.28 -20.58 12.78
C GLU A 349 -14.25 -19.47 13.22
N THR A 350 -14.78 -18.72 12.25
CA THR A 350 -15.78 -17.67 12.46
C THR A 350 -17.17 -18.19 12.12
N LYS A 351 -17.83 -18.86 13.08
CA LYS A 351 -19.14 -19.48 12.86
C LYS A 351 -20.17 -18.46 12.36
N GLY A 352 -20.83 -18.78 11.25
CA GLY A 352 -21.84 -17.92 10.63
C GLY A 352 -21.30 -16.78 9.76
N PHE A 353 -19.97 -16.69 9.59
CA PHE A 353 -19.32 -15.66 8.76
C PHE A 353 -18.35 -16.29 7.77
N ASP A 354 -18.81 -16.52 6.53
CA ASP A 354 -18.02 -17.15 5.47
C ASP A 354 -17.20 -16.17 4.61
N ARG A 355 -17.48 -14.87 4.72
CA ARG A 355 -16.79 -13.80 3.99
C ARG A 355 -16.00 -12.91 4.92
N TYR A 356 -15.00 -12.23 4.36
CA TYR A 356 -14.25 -11.21 5.08
C TYR A 356 -15.18 -10.10 5.60
N ASP A 357 -15.18 -9.97 6.91
CA ASP A 357 -15.79 -8.86 7.64
C ASP A 357 -14.77 -8.33 8.65
N ASN A 358 -14.43 -7.05 8.53
CA ASN A 358 -13.38 -6.46 9.34
C ASN A 358 -13.67 -6.52 10.84
N GLU A 359 -14.92 -6.30 11.28
CA GLU A 359 -15.26 -6.34 12.70
C GLU A 359 -15.11 -7.75 13.26
N VAL A 360 -15.63 -8.74 12.54
CA VAL A 360 -15.58 -10.15 12.90
C VAL A 360 -14.13 -10.63 12.95
N TYR A 361 -13.38 -10.41 11.88
CA TYR A 361 -12.00 -10.86 11.76
C TYR A 361 -11.08 -10.17 12.75
N THR A 362 -11.27 -8.86 13.01
CA THR A 362 -10.51 -8.15 14.04
C THR A 362 -10.70 -8.78 15.41
N ARG A 363 -11.94 -9.13 15.79
CA ARG A 363 -12.23 -9.73 17.10
C ARG A 363 -11.67 -11.15 17.21
N ALA A 364 -11.87 -11.97 16.18
CA ALA A 364 -11.35 -13.32 16.13
C ALA A 364 -9.82 -13.34 16.23
N LEU A 365 -9.14 -12.56 15.36
CA LEU A 365 -7.69 -12.47 15.33
C LEU A 365 -7.12 -11.89 16.63
N ALA A 366 -7.71 -10.82 17.17
CA ALA A 366 -7.24 -10.25 18.42
C ALA A 366 -7.41 -11.19 19.61
N THR A 367 -8.46 -12.01 19.64
CA THR A 367 -8.69 -13.01 20.70
C THR A 367 -7.55 -14.03 20.72
N VAL A 368 -7.20 -14.59 19.57
CA VAL A 368 -6.11 -15.57 19.49
C VAL A 368 -4.74 -14.92 19.70
N ILE A 369 -4.51 -13.68 19.24
CA ILE A 369 -3.28 -12.94 19.54
C ILE A 369 -3.12 -12.74 21.04
N LYS A 370 -4.19 -12.33 21.75
CA LYS A 370 -4.17 -12.13 23.21
C LYS A 370 -3.93 -13.45 23.96
N LYS A 371 -4.46 -14.57 23.43
CA LYS A 371 -4.31 -15.92 24.00
C LYS A 371 -2.90 -16.47 23.83
N TYR A 372 -2.37 -16.46 22.61
CA TYR A 372 -1.10 -17.13 22.25
C TYR A 372 0.13 -16.21 22.27
N LYS A 373 -0.07 -14.89 22.29
CA LYS A 373 0.97 -13.87 22.44
C LYS A 373 2.18 -14.08 21.49
N PRO A 374 1.96 -14.07 20.16
CA PRO A 374 3.05 -14.17 19.20
C PRO A 374 4.05 -13.02 19.35
N GLU A 375 5.28 -13.23 18.86
CA GLU A 375 6.32 -12.20 18.86
C GLU A 375 6.03 -11.14 17.78
N ALA A 376 5.62 -11.59 16.59
CA ALA A 376 5.26 -10.72 15.48
C ALA A 376 4.13 -11.32 14.64
N VAL A 377 3.35 -10.47 13.99
CA VAL A 377 2.32 -10.87 13.01
C VAL A 377 2.53 -10.13 11.71
N PHE A 378 2.76 -10.89 10.64
CA PHE A 378 3.00 -10.40 9.29
C PHE A 378 1.71 -10.50 8.49
N PHE A 379 1.39 -9.43 7.78
CA PHE A 379 0.16 -9.27 7.02
C PHE A 379 0.48 -8.98 5.56
N PRO A 380 -0.12 -9.69 4.59
CA PRO A 380 -0.18 -9.26 3.20
C PRO A 380 -0.59 -7.79 3.06
N GLY A 381 0.11 -7.04 2.23
CA GLY A 381 -0.16 -5.62 1.98
C GLY A 381 -1.37 -5.36 1.08
N THR A 382 -2.40 -6.21 1.15
CA THR A 382 -3.66 -6.13 0.40
C THR A 382 -4.65 -5.22 1.12
N LYS A 383 -5.68 -4.72 0.43
CA LYS A 383 -6.68 -3.78 0.92
C LYS A 383 -7.36 -4.31 2.19
N ASN A 384 -7.98 -5.48 2.11
CA ASN A 384 -8.66 -6.08 3.26
C ASN A 384 -7.71 -6.29 4.43
N THR A 385 -6.50 -6.79 4.15
CA THR A 385 -5.54 -7.09 5.19
C THR A 385 -4.95 -5.82 5.84
N ARG A 386 -4.73 -4.74 5.09
CA ARG A 386 -4.31 -3.44 5.65
C ARG A 386 -5.35 -2.88 6.60
N GLU A 387 -6.62 -2.99 6.23
CA GLU A 387 -7.73 -2.61 7.09
C GLU A 387 -7.77 -3.46 8.37
N LEU A 388 -7.73 -4.81 8.23
CA LEU A 388 -7.72 -5.76 9.33
C LEU A 388 -6.55 -5.54 10.30
N ALA A 389 -5.33 -5.37 9.77
CA ALA A 389 -4.15 -5.13 10.58
C ALA A 389 -4.29 -3.83 11.39
N SER A 390 -4.86 -2.79 10.76
CA SER A 390 -5.06 -1.47 11.38
C SER A 390 -5.99 -1.54 12.59
N THR A 391 -7.16 -2.15 12.45
CA THR A 391 -8.13 -2.31 13.55
C THR A 391 -7.64 -3.29 14.61
N THR A 392 -6.97 -4.37 14.20
CA THR A 392 -6.39 -5.36 15.11
C THR A 392 -5.30 -4.73 15.98
N ALA A 393 -4.45 -3.85 15.44
CA ALA A 393 -3.40 -3.17 16.19
C ALA A 393 -3.93 -2.33 17.36
N ILE A 394 -5.08 -1.66 17.19
CA ILE A 394 -5.75 -0.94 18.28
C ILE A 394 -6.36 -1.92 19.29
N GLU A 395 -7.03 -2.98 18.82
CA GLU A 395 -7.68 -3.98 19.67
C GLU A 395 -6.69 -4.73 20.59
N VAL A 396 -5.47 -4.99 20.11
CA VAL A 396 -4.40 -5.65 20.89
C VAL A 396 -3.42 -4.66 21.53
N ASN A 397 -3.61 -3.35 21.31
CA ASN A 397 -2.78 -2.27 21.84
C ASN A 397 -1.29 -2.40 21.49
N THR A 398 -0.97 -2.48 20.20
CA THR A 398 0.41 -2.61 19.70
C THR A 398 0.69 -1.73 18.48
N GLY A 399 1.97 -1.68 18.07
CA GLY A 399 2.42 -0.94 16.89
C GLY A 399 2.25 -1.71 15.59
N LEU A 400 1.97 -0.97 14.51
CA LEU A 400 1.82 -1.51 13.16
C LEU A 400 2.72 -0.76 12.17
N ILE A 401 3.70 -1.46 11.58
CA ILE A 401 4.62 -0.87 10.59
C ILE A 401 4.11 -1.22 9.19
N ALA A 402 3.78 -0.20 8.41
CA ALA A 402 3.13 -0.39 7.11
C ALA A 402 4.13 -0.69 5.99
N ASP A 403 3.68 -1.47 5.01
CA ASP A 403 4.24 -1.58 3.66
C ASP A 403 5.75 -1.89 3.60
N CYS A 404 6.18 -2.79 4.48
CA CYS A 404 7.58 -3.17 4.61
C CYS A 404 8.07 -3.95 3.39
N THR A 405 9.31 -3.69 2.99
CA THR A 405 9.97 -4.31 1.84
C THR A 405 11.26 -5.03 2.22
N ASN A 406 11.72 -4.89 3.46
CA ASN A 406 12.90 -5.59 3.96
C ASN A 406 12.81 -5.74 5.49
N PHE A 407 13.31 -6.86 6.00
CA PHE A 407 13.37 -7.14 7.43
C PHE A 407 14.77 -7.58 7.86
N ASP A 408 15.16 -7.26 9.08
CA ASP A 408 16.29 -7.89 9.76
C ASP A 408 16.01 -7.95 11.27
N VAL A 409 16.90 -8.60 12.00
CA VAL A 409 16.83 -8.70 13.46
C VAL A 409 18.18 -8.28 14.03
N ASP A 410 18.15 -7.45 15.06
CA ASP A 410 19.34 -7.07 15.82
C ASP A 410 19.70 -8.11 16.89
N ASP A 411 20.87 -7.95 17.51
CA ASP A 411 21.37 -8.88 18.53
C ASP A 411 20.51 -8.92 19.81
N LYS A 412 19.52 -8.03 19.94
CA LYS A 412 18.58 -7.95 21.06
C LYS A 412 17.21 -8.56 20.74
N GLY A 413 17.01 -9.08 19.54
CA GLY A 413 15.71 -9.63 19.11
C GLY A 413 14.70 -8.57 18.71
N VAL A 414 15.14 -7.34 18.37
CA VAL A 414 14.25 -6.32 17.82
C VAL A 414 14.11 -6.53 16.33
N LEU A 415 12.87 -6.66 15.86
CA LEU A 415 12.54 -6.71 14.43
C LEU A 415 12.75 -5.34 13.80
N LEU A 416 13.74 -5.25 12.91
CA LEU A 416 14.05 -4.09 12.09
C LEU A 416 13.22 -4.17 10.82
N SER A 417 12.17 -3.35 10.71
CA SER A 417 11.27 -3.34 9.55
C SER A 417 11.54 -2.13 8.68
N THR A 418 11.98 -2.36 7.45
CA THR A 418 12.34 -1.28 6.52
C THR A 418 11.28 -1.13 5.44
N ARG A 419 10.87 0.13 5.21
CA ARG A 419 9.87 0.48 4.20
C ARG A 419 10.31 1.71 3.39
N PRO A 420 9.80 1.88 2.16
CA PRO A 420 9.94 3.12 1.42
C PRO A 420 8.99 4.21 1.97
N ASP A 421 9.50 5.44 2.08
CA ASP A 421 8.73 6.65 2.35
C ASP A 421 8.93 7.66 1.20
N PHE A 422 8.11 8.72 1.14
CA PHE A 422 8.18 9.83 0.19
C PHE A 422 8.28 9.39 -1.27
N GLY A 423 7.45 8.45 -1.69
CA GLY A 423 7.50 7.98 -3.06
C GLY A 423 8.58 6.94 -3.35
N GLY A 424 9.22 6.38 -2.31
CA GLY A 424 10.40 5.52 -2.44
C GLY A 424 11.72 6.28 -2.58
N LYS A 425 11.70 7.60 -2.43
CA LYS A 425 12.91 8.46 -2.44
C LYS A 425 13.71 8.32 -1.15
N GLU A 426 13.12 7.73 -0.11
CA GLU A 426 13.71 7.51 1.20
C GLU A 426 13.34 6.12 1.71
N MET A 427 14.25 5.46 2.42
CA MET A 427 14.00 4.19 3.10
C MET A 427 14.13 4.40 4.61
N SER A 428 13.09 4.03 5.35
CA SER A 428 13.05 4.15 6.80
C SER A 428 13.03 2.77 7.45
N THR A 429 13.93 2.56 8.41
CA THR A 429 13.89 1.41 9.32
C THR A 429 13.17 1.80 10.60
N ILE A 430 12.11 1.07 10.90
CA ILE A 430 11.18 1.31 12.00
C ILE A 430 11.19 0.08 12.92
N ILE A 431 11.08 0.33 14.23
CA ILE A 431 11.01 -0.72 15.25
C ILE A 431 9.79 -0.51 16.15
N CYS A 432 9.32 -1.59 16.78
CA CYS A 432 8.35 -1.53 17.88
C CYS A 432 9.02 -2.05 19.17
N PRO A 433 9.62 -1.16 19.98
CA PRO A 433 10.53 -1.58 21.05
C PRO A 433 9.81 -2.08 22.31
N LYS A 434 8.56 -1.68 22.56
CA LYS A 434 7.88 -1.88 23.85
C LYS A 434 6.63 -2.76 23.81
N HIS A 435 6.05 -2.96 22.62
CA HIS A 435 4.77 -3.65 22.48
C HIS A 435 4.93 -4.96 21.69
N ARG A 436 4.05 -5.92 21.98
CA ARG A 436 3.97 -7.22 21.30
C ARG A 436 2.50 -7.61 21.08
N PRO A 437 2.19 -8.32 19.98
CA PRO A 437 3.10 -8.66 18.87
C PRO A 437 3.54 -7.42 18.09
N VAL A 438 4.72 -7.46 17.47
CA VAL A 438 5.06 -6.47 16.43
C VAL A 438 4.24 -6.78 15.20
N MET A 439 3.35 -5.88 14.79
CA MET A 439 2.54 -6.10 13.59
C MET A 439 3.16 -5.38 12.40
N VAL A 440 3.17 -6.03 11.23
CA VAL A 440 3.71 -5.44 10.00
C VAL A 440 2.81 -5.78 8.81
N THR A 441 2.50 -4.80 7.96
CA THR A 441 2.00 -5.10 6.62
C THR A 441 3.19 -5.13 5.65
N VAL A 442 3.16 -6.08 4.72
CA VAL A 442 4.29 -6.38 3.84
C VAL A 442 3.88 -6.18 2.40
N ARG A 443 4.70 -5.47 1.63
CA ARG A 443 4.39 -5.19 0.23
C ARG A 443 4.36 -6.50 -0.58
N ALA A 444 3.23 -6.75 -1.25
CA ALA A 444 3.07 -7.90 -2.12
C ALA A 444 4.06 -7.86 -3.30
N GLY A 445 4.56 -9.01 -3.72
CA GLY A 445 5.50 -9.15 -4.84
C GLY A 445 6.97 -8.85 -4.52
N VAL A 446 7.31 -8.50 -3.27
CA VAL A 446 8.70 -8.21 -2.87
C VAL A 446 9.47 -9.49 -2.51
N PHE A 447 8.84 -10.43 -1.82
CA PHE A 447 9.48 -11.65 -1.32
C PHE A 447 9.15 -12.87 -2.21
N MET A 448 9.79 -14.00 -1.94
CA MET A 448 9.51 -15.27 -2.63
C MET A 448 8.92 -16.27 -1.64
N PRO A 449 7.93 -17.09 -2.08
CA PRO A 449 7.48 -18.18 -1.24
C PRO A 449 8.61 -19.21 -1.09
N LEU A 450 8.55 -20.01 -0.02
CA LEU A 450 9.39 -21.19 0.08
C LEU A 450 9.03 -22.18 -1.04
N PRO A 451 9.99 -23.02 -1.47
CA PRO A 451 9.68 -24.16 -2.32
C PRO A 451 8.57 -25.01 -1.68
N ARG A 452 7.53 -25.30 -2.46
CA ARG A 452 6.40 -26.10 -2.01
C ARG A 452 6.86 -27.53 -1.78
N VAL A 453 6.61 -28.07 -0.59
CA VAL A 453 6.89 -29.47 -0.24
C VAL A 453 5.56 -30.19 -0.06
N GLN A 454 5.13 -30.90 -1.10
CA GLN A 454 3.84 -31.62 -1.09
C GLN A 454 3.75 -32.60 0.09
N GLY A 455 2.59 -32.61 0.75
CA GLY A 455 2.32 -33.50 1.88
C GLY A 455 3.05 -33.15 3.18
N ARG A 456 3.76 -32.01 3.26
CA ARG A 456 4.30 -31.52 4.54
C ARG A 456 3.15 -31.33 5.53
N LYS A 457 3.37 -31.77 6.77
CA LYS A 457 2.44 -31.59 7.89
C LYS A 457 3.12 -30.83 9.02
N GLY A 458 2.31 -30.18 9.85
CA GLY A 458 2.73 -29.49 11.06
C GLY A 458 1.66 -29.58 12.14
N GLU A 459 1.80 -28.78 13.19
CA GLU A 459 0.83 -28.73 14.28
C GLU A 459 -0.39 -27.91 13.87
N LEU A 460 -1.60 -28.46 14.01
CA LEU A 460 -2.86 -27.75 13.78
C LEU A 460 -3.50 -27.38 15.11
N VAL A 461 -3.73 -26.09 15.33
CA VAL A 461 -4.49 -25.57 16.47
C VAL A 461 -5.81 -25.03 15.94
N ARG A 462 -6.93 -25.53 16.47
CA ARG A 462 -8.27 -25.06 16.10
C ARG A 462 -8.86 -24.24 17.23
N GLU A 463 -9.32 -23.05 16.89
CA GLU A 463 -10.03 -22.15 17.79
C GLU A 463 -11.38 -21.80 17.18
N GLU A 464 -12.45 -22.11 17.90
CA GLU A 464 -13.79 -21.68 17.54
C GLU A 464 -14.11 -20.41 18.32
N ILE A 465 -14.44 -19.33 17.62
CA ILE A 465 -14.82 -18.06 18.24
C ILE A 465 -16.33 -17.88 18.08
N ASP A 466 -17.05 -18.07 19.18
CA ASP A 466 -18.49 -17.83 19.26
C ASP A 466 -18.78 -16.33 19.56
N ASP A 467 -20.05 -15.95 19.56
CA ASP A 467 -20.53 -14.57 19.86
C ASP A 467 -19.96 -13.44 18.97
N LEU A 468 -19.55 -13.80 17.76
CA LEU A 468 -19.19 -12.84 16.73
C LEU A 468 -20.44 -12.14 16.21
N PHE A 469 -20.32 -10.84 15.96
CA PHE A 469 -21.36 -10.06 15.32
C PHE A 469 -20.73 -8.97 14.46
N THR A 470 -21.44 -8.60 13.40
CA THR A 470 -21.10 -7.46 12.55
C THR A 470 -22.27 -6.50 12.50
N ARG A 471 -21.95 -5.22 12.32
CA ARG A 471 -22.94 -4.19 11.99
C ARG A 471 -23.07 -3.97 10.49
N LEU A 472 -22.23 -4.63 9.69
CA LEU A 472 -22.22 -4.51 8.24
C LEU A 472 -23.11 -5.58 7.62
N LYS A 473 -23.80 -5.22 6.54
CA LYS A 473 -24.59 -6.15 5.75
C LYS A 473 -24.20 -6.04 4.29
N VAL A 474 -23.64 -7.11 3.73
CA VAL A 474 -23.38 -7.20 2.29
C VAL A 474 -24.72 -7.40 1.59
N LEU A 475 -25.09 -6.43 0.75
CA LEU A 475 -26.34 -6.46 -0.03
C LEU A 475 -26.16 -7.14 -1.39
N ASP A 476 -25.01 -6.91 -2.02
CA ASP A 476 -24.65 -7.42 -3.34
C ASP A 476 -23.12 -7.48 -3.46
N TYR A 477 -22.62 -8.36 -4.31
CA TYR A 477 -21.21 -8.37 -4.67
C TYR A 477 -21.02 -8.83 -6.10
N ARG A 478 -19.98 -8.30 -6.74
CA ARG A 478 -19.57 -8.68 -8.08
C ARG A 478 -18.10 -9.03 -8.05
N VAL A 479 -17.77 -10.23 -8.50
CA VAL A 479 -16.39 -10.61 -8.76
C VAL A 479 -15.86 -9.74 -9.89
N ILE A 480 -14.82 -9.00 -9.58
CA ILE A 480 -14.03 -8.28 -10.55
C ILE A 480 -13.05 -9.29 -11.14
N GLU A 481 -13.35 -9.82 -12.32
CA GLU A 481 -12.36 -10.52 -13.14
C GLU A 481 -11.34 -9.51 -13.69
N LYS A 482 -10.51 -8.96 -12.80
CA LYS A 482 -9.28 -8.29 -13.20
C LYS A 482 -8.19 -9.33 -13.15
N ARG A 483 -7.97 -10.03 -14.29
CA ARG A 483 -6.63 -10.55 -14.54
C ARG A 483 -5.71 -9.34 -14.52
N ASN A 484 -4.89 -9.22 -13.49
CA ASN A 484 -3.84 -8.21 -13.49
C ASN A 484 -2.74 -8.75 -14.41
N ILE A 485 -2.99 -8.68 -15.72
CA ILE A 485 -2.15 -9.27 -16.76
C ILE A 485 -0.70 -8.75 -16.62
N LEU A 486 -0.53 -7.53 -16.08
CA LEU A 486 0.77 -6.98 -15.75
C LEU A 486 1.50 -7.71 -14.61
N ALA A 487 0.81 -8.03 -13.52
CA ALA A 487 1.40 -8.67 -12.36
C ALA A 487 1.74 -10.16 -12.62
N GLU A 488 0.96 -10.81 -13.49
CA GLU A 488 1.13 -12.22 -13.85
C GLU A 488 2.10 -12.44 -15.02
N ALA A 489 2.47 -11.39 -15.76
CA ALA A 489 3.30 -11.54 -16.95
C ALA A 489 4.78 -11.81 -16.62
N ASP A 490 5.33 -12.82 -17.29
CA ASP A 490 6.77 -13.13 -17.25
C ASP A 490 7.62 -12.04 -17.93
N ILE A 491 7.06 -11.34 -18.92
CA ILE A 491 7.74 -10.24 -19.63
C ILE A 491 6.80 -9.05 -19.69
N VAL A 492 7.31 -7.89 -19.28
CA VAL A 492 6.58 -6.61 -19.41
C VAL A 492 7.41 -5.62 -20.20
N VAL A 493 6.86 -5.14 -21.32
CA VAL A 493 7.42 -4.04 -22.11
C VAL A 493 6.82 -2.73 -21.61
N GLY A 494 7.62 -1.97 -20.89
CA GLY A 494 7.25 -0.71 -20.28
C GLY A 494 7.52 0.50 -21.16
N VAL A 495 6.51 1.35 -21.37
CA VAL A 495 6.61 2.51 -22.26
C VAL A 495 6.55 3.81 -21.46
N GLY A 496 7.50 4.71 -21.73
CA GLY A 496 7.59 6.04 -21.13
C GLY A 496 7.25 7.17 -22.09
N ARG A 497 7.37 8.42 -21.63
CA ARG A 497 7.19 9.64 -22.45
C ARG A 497 8.10 9.70 -23.66
N GLY A 498 9.20 8.95 -23.67
CA GLY A 498 10.08 8.83 -24.84
C GLY A 498 9.39 8.29 -26.10
N ILE A 499 8.19 7.69 -25.99
CA ILE A 499 7.40 7.21 -27.14
C ILE A 499 6.80 8.33 -28.01
N ARG A 500 6.73 9.56 -27.47
CA ARG A 500 6.27 10.80 -28.11
C ARG A 500 4.81 10.88 -28.55
N SER A 501 4.21 9.80 -29.05
CA SER A 501 2.81 9.77 -29.51
C SER A 501 2.13 8.43 -29.19
N PRO A 502 0.79 8.38 -29.06
CA PRO A 502 0.07 7.15 -28.76
C PRO A 502 0.13 6.12 -29.90
N GLU A 503 0.25 6.55 -31.16
CA GLU A 503 0.35 5.64 -32.32
C GLU A 503 1.61 4.77 -32.27
N ASN A 504 2.68 5.33 -31.70
CA ASN A 504 3.95 4.64 -31.51
C ASN A 504 3.89 3.59 -30.39
N ILE A 505 2.83 3.50 -29.59
CA ILE A 505 2.72 2.40 -28.60
C ILE A 505 2.63 1.04 -29.31
N LYS A 506 2.12 1.00 -30.55
CA LYS A 506 1.98 -0.22 -31.35
C LYS A 506 3.29 -0.99 -31.56
N MET A 507 4.43 -0.32 -31.69
CA MET A 507 5.74 -1.01 -31.80
C MET A 507 6.12 -1.74 -30.50
N ALA A 508 5.72 -1.20 -29.34
CA ALA A 508 5.91 -1.87 -28.06
C ALA A 508 4.95 -3.06 -27.91
N GLU A 509 3.71 -2.94 -28.41
CA GLU A 509 2.74 -4.04 -28.45
C GLU A 509 3.21 -5.19 -29.35
N GLU A 510 3.76 -4.86 -30.52
CA GLU A 510 4.32 -5.85 -31.45
C GLU A 510 5.52 -6.57 -30.82
N LEU A 511 6.45 -5.84 -30.20
CA LEU A 511 7.57 -6.44 -29.47
C LEU A 511 7.09 -7.32 -28.32
N ALA A 512 6.13 -6.86 -27.53
CA ALA A 512 5.57 -7.62 -26.41
C ALA A 512 4.92 -8.92 -26.92
N SER A 513 4.15 -8.84 -27.99
CA SER A 513 3.50 -9.99 -28.62
C SER A 513 4.50 -11.06 -29.07
N LEU A 514 5.59 -10.65 -29.75
CA LEU A 514 6.65 -11.57 -30.20
C LEU A 514 7.44 -12.21 -29.06
N LEU A 515 7.49 -11.56 -27.90
CA LEU A 515 8.16 -12.09 -26.71
C LEU A 515 7.21 -12.91 -25.82
N GLY A 516 5.90 -12.96 -26.12
CA GLY A 516 4.91 -13.56 -25.22
C GLY A 516 4.68 -12.74 -23.93
N GLY A 517 5.01 -11.45 -23.97
CA GLY A 517 4.85 -10.51 -22.88
C GLY A 517 3.66 -9.57 -23.04
N VAL A 518 3.60 -8.55 -22.18
CA VAL A 518 2.54 -7.53 -22.20
C VAL A 518 3.08 -6.12 -22.09
N VAL A 519 2.30 -5.14 -22.53
CA VAL A 519 2.67 -3.73 -22.42
C VAL A 519 2.21 -3.13 -21.08
N GLY A 520 3.11 -2.40 -20.44
CA GLY A 520 2.81 -1.50 -19.32
C GLY A 520 3.23 -0.07 -19.67
N VAL A 521 2.62 0.93 -19.02
CA VAL A 521 2.92 2.34 -19.28
C VAL A 521 3.26 3.10 -18.00
N SER A 522 4.09 4.13 -18.13
CA SER A 522 4.34 5.08 -17.02
C SER A 522 3.10 5.94 -16.72
N LYS A 523 2.99 6.45 -15.48
CA LYS A 523 1.88 7.33 -15.03
C LYS A 523 1.53 8.46 -16.02
N PRO A 524 2.48 9.24 -16.57
CA PRO A 524 2.13 10.31 -17.51
C PRO A 524 1.31 9.84 -18.72
N LEU A 525 1.59 8.65 -19.26
CA LEU A 525 0.87 8.10 -20.42
C LEU A 525 -0.55 7.65 -20.04
N ALA A 526 -0.70 7.08 -18.84
CA ALA A 526 -2.01 6.69 -18.30
C ALA A 526 -2.88 7.92 -17.98
N ASP A 527 -2.28 8.98 -17.42
CA ASP A 527 -2.97 10.23 -17.10
C ASP A 527 -3.41 10.98 -18.37
N MET A 528 -2.62 10.92 -19.46
CA MET A 528 -3.01 11.44 -20.78
C MET A 528 -4.06 10.59 -21.50
N GLY A 529 -4.42 9.42 -20.95
CA GLY A 529 -5.37 8.49 -21.58
C GLY A 529 -4.82 7.76 -22.80
N TRP A 530 -3.49 7.69 -22.97
CA TRP A 530 -2.87 7.01 -24.12
C TRP A 530 -2.93 5.48 -24.00
N TYR A 531 -3.10 4.96 -22.80
CA TYR A 531 -3.26 3.54 -22.52
C TYR A 531 -4.14 3.35 -21.26
N PRO A 532 -4.80 2.19 -21.08
CA PRO A 532 -5.66 1.95 -19.92
C PRO A 532 -4.94 2.14 -18.58
N LYS A 533 -5.60 2.73 -17.58
CA LYS A 533 -4.99 3.00 -16.26
C LYS A 533 -4.59 1.72 -15.52
N GLU A 534 -5.25 0.60 -15.80
CA GLU A 534 -4.92 -0.73 -15.28
C GLU A 534 -3.54 -1.21 -15.75
N ARG A 535 -3.05 -0.65 -16.87
CA ARG A 535 -1.73 -0.92 -17.44
C ARG A 535 -0.65 0.05 -16.93
N GLN A 536 -0.97 0.91 -15.98
CA GLN A 536 0.00 1.79 -15.35
C GLN A 536 0.94 0.99 -14.45
N VAL A 537 2.25 1.17 -14.63
CA VAL A 537 3.30 0.62 -13.78
C VAL A 537 3.86 1.71 -12.88
N GLY A 538 4.06 1.39 -11.60
CA GLY A 538 4.64 2.31 -10.62
C GLY A 538 3.91 2.29 -9.28
N GLN A 539 4.36 3.12 -8.35
CA GLN A 539 3.85 3.25 -6.99
C GLN A 539 2.34 3.56 -6.90
N THR A 540 1.82 4.33 -7.86
CA THR A 540 0.38 4.65 -7.97
C THR A 540 -0.37 3.75 -8.93
N GLY A 541 0.33 2.84 -9.61
CA GLY A 541 -0.23 1.83 -10.50
C GLY A 541 0.03 0.43 -9.97
N THR A 542 0.28 -0.52 -10.88
CA THR A 542 0.61 -1.90 -10.55
C THR A 542 2.11 -2.03 -10.26
N THR A 543 2.44 -2.65 -9.12
CA THR A 543 3.79 -3.18 -8.88
C THR A 543 3.87 -4.55 -9.53
N ILE A 544 4.87 -4.73 -10.39
CA ILE A 544 5.04 -5.92 -11.22
C ILE A 544 6.35 -6.63 -10.89
N ARG A 545 6.40 -7.93 -11.22
CA ARG A 545 7.58 -8.76 -11.00
C ARG A 545 7.85 -9.71 -12.17
N PRO A 546 8.00 -9.20 -13.39
CA PRO A 546 8.35 -10.04 -14.53
C PRO A 546 9.74 -10.66 -14.36
N LYS A 547 9.99 -11.76 -15.05
CA LYS A 547 11.34 -12.29 -15.32
C LYS A 547 12.17 -11.21 -16.03
N VAL A 548 11.56 -10.50 -16.98
CA VAL A 548 12.21 -9.38 -17.68
C VAL A 548 11.28 -8.19 -17.84
N TYR A 549 11.71 -7.03 -17.33
CA TYR A 549 11.07 -5.74 -17.62
C TYR A 549 11.90 -4.98 -18.66
N ILE A 550 11.27 -4.51 -19.74
CA ILE A 550 11.93 -3.79 -20.83
C ILE A 550 11.45 -2.35 -20.83
N ALA A 551 12.29 -1.40 -20.42
CA ALA A 551 12.00 0.01 -20.33
C ALA A 551 12.31 0.73 -21.66
N LEU A 552 11.29 1.12 -22.41
CA LEU A 552 11.40 1.86 -23.67
C LEU A 552 11.10 3.35 -23.43
N GLY A 553 12.15 4.19 -23.50
CA GLY A 553 11.99 5.64 -23.35
C GLY A 553 11.46 6.06 -21.98
N VAL A 554 11.72 5.26 -20.94
CA VAL A 554 11.37 5.55 -19.55
C VAL A 554 12.54 6.27 -18.89
N SER A 555 12.30 7.42 -18.25
CA SER A 555 13.36 8.19 -17.59
C SER A 555 13.89 7.54 -16.32
N GLY A 556 13.07 6.71 -15.65
CA GLY A 556 13.42 6.10 -14.36
C GLY A 556 13.07 7.00 -13.17
N ALA A 557 11.96 7.74 -13.25
CA ALA A 557 11.44 8.43 -12.07
C ALA A 557 11.18 7.42 -10.93
N VAL A 558 11.46 7.80 -9.69
CA VAL A 558 11.39 6.90 -8.52
C VAL A 558 10.01 6.25 -8.39
N GLN A 559 8.94 7.00 -8.64
CA GLN A 559 7.57 6.50 -8.61
C GLN A 559 7.34 5.36 -9.62
N HIS A 560 8.03 5.38 -10.77
CA HIS A 560 8.01 4.29 -11.75
C HIS A 560 8.89 3.13 -11.30
N LEU A 561 10.13 3.43 -10.87
CA LEU A 561 11.10 2.44 -10.43
C LEU A 561 10.52 1.55 -9.31
N VAL A 562 9.84 2.13 -8.34
CA VAL A 562 9.19 1.41 -7.24
C VAL A 562 8.29 0.27 -7.72
N GLY A 563 7.60 0.46 -8.85
CA GLY A 563 6.73 -0.56 -9.43
C GLY A 563 7.46 -1.69 -10.16
N ILE A 564 8.75 -1.52 -10.49
CA ILE A 564 9.54 -2.49 -11.26
C ILE A 564 10.77 -3.00 -10.52
N LEU A 565 11.09 -2.46 -9.34
CA LEU A 565 12.29 -2.79 -8.57
C LEU A 565 12.43 -4.30 -8.30
N SER A 566 11.30 -5.00 -8.11
CA SER A 566 11.25 -6.44 -7.86
C SER A 566 11.42 -7.31 -9.12
N SER A 567 11.43 -6.72 -10.32
CA SER A 567 11.66 -7.46 -11.57
C SER A 567 12.99 -8.20 -11.51
N ARG A 568 13.07 -9.43 -12.02
CA ARG A 568 14.33 -10.19 -11.94
C ARG A 568 15.43 -9.46 -12.72
N LYS A 569 15.13 -9.09 -13.97
CA LYS A 569 16.02 -8.28 -14.81
C LYS A 569 15.27 -7.09 -15.39
N ILE A 570 15.96 -5.95 -15.48
CA ILE A 570 15.50 -4.70 -16.06
C ILE A 570 16.42 -4.36 -17.22
N GLY A 571 15.88 -4.38 -18.43
CA GLY A 571 16.52 -3.87 -19.64
C GLY A 571 16.05 -2.45 -19.92
N ALA A 572 16.92 -1.52 -20.32
CA ALA A 572 16.52 -0.15 -20.66
C ALA A 572 17.05 0.30 -22.02
N ILE A 573 16.20 0.95 -22.83
CA ILE A 573 16.59 1.65 -24.07
C ILE A 573 16.17 3.10 -23.93
N ASN A 574 17.15 4.00 -23.92
CA ASN A 574 16.91 5.44 -23.80
C ASN A 574 17.94 6.21 -24.63
N LEU A 575 17.51 7.33 -25.22
CA LEU A 575 18.38 8.20 -26.00
C LEU A 575 19.33 9.00 -25.10
N ASP A 576 18.89 9.33 -23.89
CA ASP A 576 19.65 10.12 -22.92
C ASP A 576 20.55 9.21 -22.06
N PRO A 577 21.89 9.26 -22.20
CA PRO A 577 22.81 8.45 -21.41
C PRO A 577 22.79 8.79 -19.91
N SER A 578 22.26 9.95 -19.53
CA SER A 578 22.16 10.38 -18.13
C SER A 578 20.83 10.01 -17.47
N ALA A 579 19.94 9.29 -18.18
CA ALA A 579 18.64 8.91 -17.66
C ALA A 579 18.76 8.03 -16.38
N PRO A 580 18.09 8.39 -15.27
CA PRO A 580 18.11 7.62 -14.01
C PRO A 580 17.79 6.12 -14.13
N ILE A 581 17.06 5.71 -15.17
CA ILE A 581 16.78 4.29 -15.44
C ILE A 581 18.07 3.47 -15.62
N PHE A 582 19.14 4.06 -16.17
CA PHE A 582 20.41 3.37 -16.37
C PHE A 582 21.15 3.07 -15.06
N GLU A 583 20.88 3.82 -14.00
CA GLU A 583 21.40 3.49 -12.67
C GLU A 583 20.64 2.35 -11.99
N ASN A 584 19.47 2.00 -12.53
CA ASN A 584 18.52 1.06 -11.93
C ASN A 584 18.14 -0.08 -12.89
N CYS A 585 18.92 -0.32 -13.93
CA CYS A 585 18.77 -1.44 -14.85
C CYS A 585 19.92 -2.44 -14.70
N ASP A 586 19.73 -3.66 -15.22
CA ASP A 586 20.78 -4.68 -15.28
C ASP A 586 21.54 -4.61 -16.60
N PHE A 587 20.83 -4.26 -17.67
CA PHE A 587 21.42 -4.05 -19.00
C PHE A 587 20.71 -2.91 -19.72
N GLY A 588 21.41 -2.21 -20.61
CA GLY A 588 20.80 -1.11 -21.35
C GLY A 588 21.54 -0.68 -22.60
N VAL A 589 20.81 0.00 -23.48
CA VAL A 589 21.32 0.57 -24.73
C VAL A 589 21.03 2.06 -24.74
N VAL A 590 22.08 2.86 -24.93
CA VAL A 590 21.94 4.28 -25.27
C VAL A 590 21.67 4.39 -26.77
N GLY A 591 20.48 4.81 -27.16
CA GLY A 591 20.08 4.93 -28.57
C GLY A 591 18.61 5.23 -28.79
N ASP A 592 18.21 5.43 -30.04
CA ASP A 592 16.83 5.74 -30.39
C ASP A 592 15.96 4.48 -30.38
N ILE A 593 14.88 4.52 -29.60
CA ILE A 593 13.89 3.44 -29.55
C ILE A 593 13.24 3.20 -30.92
N PHE A 594 13.08 4.24 -31.75
CA PHE A 594 12.45 4.15 -33.07
C PHE A 594 13.34 3.46 -34.12
N GLU A 595 14.62 3.27 -33.81
CA GLU A 595 15.55 2.52 -34.66
C GLU A 595 15.81 1.13 -34.10
N ILE A 596 16.07 1.03 -32.79
CA ILE A 596 16.46 -0.22 -32.15
C ILE A 596 15.29 -1.21 -32.05
N VAL A 597 14.10 -0.76 -31.62
CA VAL A 597 12.97 -1.66 -31.38
C VAL A 597 12.43 -2.26 -32.69
N PRO A 598 12.23 -1.51 -33.80
CA PRO A 598 11.87 -2.13 -35.08
C PRO A 598 12.91 -3.15 -35.56
N LYS A 599 14.20 -2.89 -35.30
CA LYS A 599 15.26 -3.85 -35.63
C LYS A 599 15.19 -5.13 -34.78
N MET A 600 14.86 -5.01 -33.49
CA MET A 600 14.59 -6.18 -32.63
C MET A 600 13.40 -6.99 -33.16
N VAL A 601 12.31 -6.32 -33.55
CA VAL A 601 11.12 -6.97 -34.14
C VAL A 601 11.48 -7.71 -35.44
N GLU A 602 12.28 -7.10 -36.32
CA GLU A 602 12.78 -7.74 -37.55
C GLU A 602 13.57 -9.03 -37.23
N LEU A 603 14.47 -8.96 -36.25
CA LEU A 603 15.30 -10.11 -35.84
C LEU A 603 14.49 -11.24 -35.20
N LEU A 604 13.47 -10.91 -34.39
CA LEU A 604 12.57 -11.89 -33.79
C LEU A 604 11.73 -12.63 -34.84
N LYS A 605 11.15 -11.89 -35.80
CA LYS A 605 10.37 -12.49 -36.90
C LYS A 605 11.21 -13.42 -37.77
N LYS A 606 12.48 -13.09 -38.03
CA LYS A 606 13.40 -13.99 -38.75
C LYS A 606 13.67 -15.29 -37.99
N LYS A 607 13.65 -15.23 -36.65
CA LYS A 607 13.94 -16.37 -35.76
C LYS A 607 12.73 -17.29 -35.56
N GLU A 608 11.48 -16.81 -35.70
CA GLU A 608 10.27 -17.66 -35.68
C GLU A 608 10.04 -18.43 -37.00
N VAL A 609 10.65 -17.99 -38.09
CA VAL A 609 10.56 -18.63 -39.42
C VAL A 609 11.69 -19.66 -39.65
N SER A 610 12.58 -19.85 -38.66
CA SER A 610 13.69 -20.81 -38.64
C SER A 610 13.48 -21.86 -37.57
#